data_AF-A0A1R3UK47-F1
#
_entry.id   AF-A0A1R3UK47-F1
#
_cell.length_a   1.000
_cell.length_b   1.000
_cell.length_c   1.000
_cell.angle_alpha   90.00
_cell.angle_beta   90.00
_cell.angle_gamma   90.00
#
_symmetry.space_group_name_H-M   'P 1'
#
loop_
_entity.id
_entity.type
_entity.pdbx_description
1 polymer ?
#
loop_
_entity_poly.entity_id
_entity_poly.type
_entity_poly.pdbx_seq_one_letter_code
_entity_poly.pdbx_strand_id
1 'polypeptide(L)' 'MDPVTGRPAPRTRLSTVRNWTCPLCTHSNPDDEDICCQQCGAGKR' A
#
# COMPACT_ATOMS: atom_id res chain seq x y z
N MET A 1 -39.62 -20.23 2.06
CA MET A 1 -39.33 -19.53 0.80
C MET A 1 -39.16 -18.05 1.19
N ASP A 2 -37.98 -17.50 1.45
CA ASP A 2 -36.61 -17.87 1.10
C ASP A 2 -35.63 -17.37 2.18
N PRO A 3 -34.48 -18.06 2.37
CA PRO A 3 -33.50 -17.74 3.40
C PRO A 3 -32.42 -16.76 2.89
N VAL A 4 -31.86 -15.99 3.83
CA VAL A 4 -30.52 -15.35 3.83
C VAL A 4 -29.83 -15.15 2.47
N THR A 5 -29.68 -13.90 2.04
CA THR A 5 -28.51 -13.55 1.21
C THR A 5 -28.07 -12.13 1.47
N GLY A 6 -27.61 -11.88 2.70
CA GLY A 6 -26.62 -10.83 2.93
C GLY A 6 -25.35 -11.21 2.18
N ARG A 7 -25.26 -10.80 0.91
CA ARG A 7 -24.02 -10.91 0.13
C ARG A 7 -22.94 -10.14 0.89
N PRO A 8 -21.87 -10.80 1.39
CA PRO A 8 -20.73 -10.02 1.81
C PRO A 8 -20.23 -9.29 0.57
N ALA A 9 -20.09 -7.97 0.67
CA ALA A 9 -19.38 -7.19 -0.34
C ALA A 9 -18.08 -7.93 -0.66
N PRO A 10 -17.65 -7.99 -1.94
CA PRO A 10 -16.36 -8.58 -2.27
C PRO A 10 -15.36 -7.96 -1.29
N ARG A 11 -14.68 -8.79 -0.51
CA ARG A 11 -13.59 -8.36 0.34
C ARG A 11 -12.55 -7.86 -0.64
N THR A 12 -12.68 -6.61 -1.07
CA THR A 12 -11.63 -5.89 -1.76
C THR A 12 -10.44 -6.15 -0.89
N ARG A 13 -9.47 -6.90 -1.42
CA ARG A 13 -8.16 -6.92 -0.80
C ARG A 13 -7.76 -5.46 -0.89
N LEU A 14 -8.05 -4.70 0.17
CA LEU A 14 -7.35 -3.49 0.50
C LEU A 14 -5.94 -4.00 0.69
N SER A 15 -5.23 -4.20 -0.43
CA SER A 15 -3.80 -4.06 -0.46
C SER A 15 -3.62 -2.65 0.05
N THR A 16 -3.50 -2.53 1.37
CA THR A 16 -3.09 -1.31 2.02
C THR A 16 -1.71 -1.09 1.45
N VAL A 17 -1.65 -0.36 0.32
CA VAL A 17 -0.42 0.11 -0.26
C VAL A 17 0.16 0.93 0.87
N ARG A 18 1.09 0.32 1.60
CA ARG A 18 1.84 1.06 2.60
C ARG A 18 2.70 2.00 1.78
N ASN A 19 3.02 3.15 2.34
CA ASN A 19 3.99 4.06 1.76
C ASN A 19 5.04 4.30 2.83
N TRP A 20 6.27 4.50 2.42
CA TRP A 20 7.35 4.91 3.32
C TRP A 20 7.86 6.29 2.92
N THR A 21 8.06 7.13 3.93
CA THR A 21 8.60 8.47 3.73
C THR A 21 10.12 8.39 3.70
N CYS A 22 10.73 8.92 2.63
CA CYS A 22 12.18 8.97 2.53
C CYS A 22 12.78 9.83 3.65
N PRO A 23 13.72 9.32 4.47
CA PRO A 23 14.30 10.08 5.56
C PRO A 23 15.24 11.20 5.10
N LEU A 24 15.67 11.20 3.83
CA LEU A 24 16.58 12.23 3.29
C LEU A 24 15.84 13.38 2.61
N CYS A 25 14.88 13.07 1.72
CA CYS A 25 14.20 14.09 0.91
C CYS A 25 12.71 14.24 1.23
N THR A 26 12.18 13.49 2.20
CA THR A 26 10.77 13.50 2.64
C THR A 26 9.74 13.06 1.58
N HIS A 27 10.20 12.58 0.42
CA HIS A 27 9.32 12.04 -0.61
C HIS A 27 8.59 10.78 -0.14
N SER A 28 7.30 10.68 -0.44
CA SER A 28 6.50 9.49 -0.15
C SER A 28 6.69 8.45 -1.26
N ASN A 29 7.35 7.34 -0.94
CA ASN A 29 7.55 6.23 -1.86
C ASN A 29 6.50 5.15 -1.59
N PRO A 30 6.06 4.40 -2.60
CA PRO A 30 5.25 3.21 -2.35
C PRO A 30 6.08 2.14 -1.63
N ASP A 31 5.43 1.38 -0.75
CA ASP A 31 5.98 0.20 -0.05
C ASP A 31 5.91 -1.01 -0.99
N ASP A 32 6.46 -0.84 -2.18
CA ASP A 32 6.76 -1.93 -3.10
C ASP A 32 8.08 -2.61 -2.68
N GLU A 33 8.47 -3.67 -3.38
CA GLU A 33 9.78 -4.33 -3.18
C GLU A 33 10.98 -3.41 -3.51
N ASP A 34 10.72 -2.21 -4.02
CA ASP A 34 11.72 -1.17 -4.27
C ASP A 34 12.33 -0.64 -2.96
N ILE A 35 13.60 -0.95 -2.79
CA ILE A 35 14.44 -0.52 -1.67
C ILE A 35 14.97 0.91 -1.82
N CYS A 36 14.75 1.60 -2.95
CA CYS A 36 15.31 2.92 -3.23
C CYS A 36 14.23 3.99 -3.47
N CYS A 37 14.49 5.21 -3.01
CA CYS A 37 13.61 6.35 -3.22
C CYS A 37 13.60 6.79 -4.69
N GLN A 38 12.42 6.97 -5.27
CA GLN A 38 12.24 7.37 -6.67
C GLN A 38 12.68 8.81 -6.95
N GLN A 39 12.77 9.66 -5.92
CA GLN A 39 13.14 11.07 -6.06
C GLN A 39 14.65 11.32 -5.93
N CYS A 40 15.32 10.62 -5.01
CA CYS A 40 16.74 10.90 -4.69
C CYS A 40 17.65 9.67 -4.72
N GLY A 41 17.11 8.47 -5.01
CA GLY A 41 17.87 7.22 -5.06
C GLY A 41 18.29 6.66 -3.69
N ALA A 42 17.89 7.30 -2.58
CA ALA A 42 18.29 6.87 -1.24
C ALA A 42 17.59 5.57 -0.82
N GLY A 43 18.31 4.68 -0.15
CA GLY A 43 17.75 3.44 0.37
C GLY A 43 16.70 3.65 1.49
N LYS A 44 15.71 2.77 1.52
CA LYS A 44 14.76 2.57 2.64
C LYS A 44 15.53 1.88 3.78
N ARG A 45 16.15 2.68 4.65
CA ARG A 45 16.81 2.20 5.87
C ARG A 45 15.91 2.38 7.08
#